data_AF-A0A6P1I806-F1
#
_entry.id   AF-A0A6P1I806-F1
#
_cell.length_a   1.000
_cell.length_b   1.000
_cell.length_c   1.000
_cell.angle_alpha   90.00
_cell.angle_beta   90.00
_cell.angle_gamma   90.00
#
_symmetry.space_group_name_H-M   'P 1'
#
loop_
_entity.id
_entity.type
_entity.pdbx_description
1 polymer ?
#
loop_
_entity_poly.entity_id
_entity_poly.type
_entity_poly.pdbx_seq_one_letter_code
_entity_poly.pdbx_strand_id
1 'polypeptide(L)'
;MNIVSVPLAVLRLQYKIVRFPLQLIEDQFMSRLGTEAPARVMYERTLGVIDGAVGSVLGDQEVEQRGAALTKRSDALLRAAELDAEASRKEAEADAELEAERQRANEQQVAAQEAKQREVEQARKREEERKRTAAQEAEQRKQAAAKQADEQAAQRKQAAEAAARNEREKIKAAEEKAAAPAKEQLQEAADKQSEAADKRARADRVEDLAESEAANRKNEKAAGS
;
A
#
# COMPACT_ATOMS: atom_id res chain seq x y z
N MET A 1 -48.83 -91.58 42.12
CA MET A 1 -47.42 -91.33 41.74
C MET A 1 -47.35 -91.32 40.23
N ASN A 2 -47.02 -90.17 39.62
CA ASN A 2 -47.09 -90.00 38.18
C ASN A 2 -45.89 -90.65 37.48
N ILE A 3 -46.17 -91.60 36.58
CA ILE A 3 -45.17 -92.28 35.74
C ILE A 3 -44.42 -91.30 34.81
N VAL A 4 -44.93 -90.07 34.64
CA VAL A 4 -44.31 -89.00 33.84
C VAL A 4 -43.33 -88.14 34.66
N SER A 5 -43.40 -88.13 35.99
CA SER A 5 -42.51 -87.28 36.81
C SER A 5 -41.11 -87.88 37.01
N VAL A 6 -40.96 -89.20 36.94
CA VAL A 6 -39.67 -89.88 37.09
C VAL A 6 -38.75 -89.64 35.87
N PRO A 7 -39.21 -89.75 34.61
CA PRO A 7 -38.40 -89.40 33.44
C PRO A 7 -37.99 -87.93 33.41
N LEU A 8 -38.89 -87.01 33.75
CA LEU A 8 -38.61 -85.57 33.81
C LEU A 8 -37.59 -85.22 34.91
N ALA A 9 -37.64 -85.88 36.07
CA ALA A 9 -36.65 -85.68 37.13
C ALA A 9 -35.25 -86.18 36.73
N VAL A 10 -35.18 -87.30 36.00
CA VAL A 10 -33.91 -87.83 35.45
C VAL A 10 -33.36 -86.90 34.36
N LEU A 11 -34.21 -86.37 33.48
CA LEU A 11 -33.83 -85.37 32.46
C LEU A 11 -33.33 -84.06 33.09
N ARG A 12 -33.98 -83.58 34.16
CA ARG A 12 -33.50 -82.41 34.94
C ARG A 12 -32.13 -82.69 35.58
N LEU A 13 -31.91 -83.90 36.11
CA LEU A 13 -30.62 -84.29 36.68
C LEU A 13 -29.53 -84.38 35.60
N GLN A 14 -29.85 -84.96 34.44
CA GLN A 14 -28.94 -85.03 33.30
C GLN A 14 -28.60 -83.65 32.76
N TYR A 15 -29.58 -82.75 32.65
CA TYR A 15 -29.33 -81.37 32.26
C TYR A 15 -28.42 -80.66 33.28
N LYS A 16 -28.64 -80.84 34.60
CA LYS A 16 -27.74 -80.31 35.64
C LYS A 16 -26.31 -80.85 35.54
N ILE A 17 -26.12 -82.10 35.13
CA ILE A 17 -24.80 -82.71 34.92
C ILE A 17 -24.11 -82.15 33.67
N VAL A 18 -24.85 -81.96 32.56
CA VAL A 18 -24.34 -81.33 31.33
C VAL A 18 -24.07 -79.83 31.54
N ARG A 19 -24.80 -79.19 32.45
CA ARG A 19 -24.64 -77.78 32.85
C ARG A 19 -23.38 -77.52 33.67
N PHE A 20 -22.99 -78.46 34.52
CA PHE A 20 -21.87 -78.31 35.44
C PHE A 20 -20.54 -77.86 34.78
N PRO A 21 -20.11 -78.43 33.64
CA PRO A 21 -18.92 -77.93 32.94
C PRO A 21 -19.10 -76.54 32.32
N LEU A 22 -20.31 -76.16 31.90
CA LEU A 22 -20.58 -74.82 31.35
C LEU A 22 -20.54 -73.74 32.44
N GLN A 23 -21.05 -74.03 33.65
CA GLN A 23 -20.92 -73.18 34.82
C GLN A 23 -19.47 -73.00 35.27
N LEU A 24 -18.65 -74.05 35.20
CA LEU A 24 -17.22 -73.96 35.51
C LEU A 24 -16.44 -73.08 34.52
N ILE A 25 -16.83 -73.06 33.24
CA ILE A 25 -16.25 -72.16 32.23
C ILE A 25 -16.65 -70.70 32.52
N GLU A 26 -17.88 -70.47 32.99
CA GLU A 26 -18.36 -69.17 33.45
C GLU A 26 -17.55 -68.65 34.65
N ASP A 27 -17.39 -69.48 35.69
CA ASP A 27 -16.70 -69.14 36.94
C ASP A 27 -15.17 -69.00 36.79
N GLN A 28 -14.52 -69.78 35.91
CA GLN A 28 -13.05 -69.78 35.78
C GLN A 28 -12.53 -68.85 34.66
N PHE A 29 -13.29 -68.73 33.56
CA PHE A 29 -12.81 -68.08 32.32
C PHE A 29 -13.55 -66.78 32.02
N MET A 30 -14.87 -66.74 32.18
CA MET A 30 -15.68 -65.54 31.92
C MET A 30 -15.65 -64.55 33.09
N SER A 31 -15.39 -65.00 34.32
CA SER A 31 -15.16 -64.13 35.49
C SER A 31 -13.94 -63.21 35.35
N ARG A 32 -12.95 -63.61 34.52
CA ARG A 32 -11.77 -62.80 34.20
C ARG A 32 -12.04 -61.72 33.15
N LEU A 33 -13.11 -61.86 32.37
CA LEU A 33 -13.57 -60.85 31.43
C LEU A 33 -14.50 -59.89 32.18
N GLY A 34 -14.30 -58.57 31.98
CA GLY A 34 -15.19 -57.56 32.54
C GLY A 34 -16.65 -57.84 32.18
N THR A 35 -17.57 -57.49 33.08
CA THR A 35 -19.01 -57.78 32.94
C THR A 35 -19.66 -57.19 31.68
N GLU A 36 -18.98 -56.25 31.02
CA GLU A 36 -19.43 -55.55 29.81
C GLU A 36 -18.65 -55.98 28.55
N ALA A 37 -17.72 -56.93 28.67
CA ALA A 37 -16.92 -57.40 27.54
C ALA A 37 -17.84 -58.00 26.46
N PRO A 38 -17.74 -57.60 25.18
CA PRO A 38 -18.68 -58.03 24.13
C PRO A 38 -18.79 -59.56 23.99
N ALA A 39 -17.67 -60.27 24.13
CA ALA A 39 -17.64 -61.73 24.08
C ALA A 39 -18.40 -62.38 25.25
N ARG A 40 -18.31 -61.80 26.45
CA ARG A 40 -19.04 -62.25 27.64
C ARG A 40 -20.53 -61.96 27.52
N VAL A 41 -20.90 -60.76 27.06
CA VAL A 41 -22.31 -60.35 26.86
C VAL A 41 -23.01 -61.24 25.83
N MET A 42 -22.34 -61.60 24.72
CA MET A 42 -22.87 -62.53 23.72
C MET A 42 -23.01 -63.96 24.27
N TYR A 43 -22.05 -64.40 25.10
CA TYR A 43 -22.12 -65.70 25.76
C TYR A 43 -23.28 -65.76 26.78
N GLU A 44 -23.41 -64.76 27.66
CA GLU A 44 -24.50 -64.66 28.65
C GLU A 44 -25.88 -64.63 27.97
N ARG A 45 -26.00 -63.97 26.80
CA ARG A 45 -27.25 -63.96 26.02
C ARG A 45 -27.62 -65.34 25.48
N THR A 46 -26.68 -66.02 24.82
CA THR A 46 -26.94 -67.35 24.23
C THR A 46 -27.27 -68.36 25.32
N LEU A 47 -26.56 -68.30 26.44
CA LEU A 47 -26.82 -69.10 27.63
C LEU A 47 -28.19 -68.82 28.23
N GLY A 48 -28.58 -67.54 28.34
CA GLY A 48 -29.89 -67.14 28.86
C GLY A 48 -31.07 -67.64 28.01
N VAL A 49 -30.92 -67.63 26.68
CA VAL A 49 -31.94 -68.18 25.76
C VAL A 49 -32.09 -69.69 25.92
N ILE A 50 -30.96 -70.42 26.03
CA ILE A 50 -30.95 -71.87 26.24
C ILE A 50 -31.59 -72.21 27.60
N ASP A 51 -31.28 -71.46 28.66
CA ASP A 51 -31.85 -71.67 30.00
C ASP A 51 -33.35 -71.38 30.05
N GLY A 52 -33.79 -70.30 29.39
CA GLY A 52 -35.21 -69.98 29.28
C GLY A 52 -35.99 -71.08 28.55
N ALA A 53 -35.46 -71.58 27.43
CA ALA A 53 -36.07 -72.66 26.66
C ALA A 53 -36.08 -73.99 27.43
N VAL A 54 -34.98 -74.36 28.08
CA VAL A 54 -34.89 -75.62 28.83
C VAL A 54 -35.71 -75.56 30.12
N GLY A 55 -35.68 -74.44 30.84
CA GLY A 55 -36.48 -74.20 32.03
C GLY A 55 -37.98 -74.30 31.74
N SER A 56 -38.45 -73.67 30.66
CA SER A 56 -39.86 -73.75 30.25
C SER A 56 -40.27 -75.16 29.80
N VAL A 57 -39.45 -75.87 29.01
CA VAL A 57 -39.72 -77.24 28.54
C VAL A 57 -39.70 -78.26 29.69
N LEU A 58 -38.78 -78.11 30.64
CA LEU A 58 -38.65 -79.02 31.79
C LEU A 58 -39.52 -78.62 32.99
N GLY A 59 -40.21 -77.47 32.95
CA GLY A 59 -40.96 -76.92 34.08
C GLY A 59 -40.10 -76.59 35.30
N ASP A 60 -38.88 -76.12 35.07
CA ASP A 60 -37.93 -75.66 36.09
C ASP A 60 -37.91 -74.11 36.10
N GLN A 61 -38.72 -73.55 37.01
CA GLN A 61 -38.98 -72.12 37.08
C GLN A 61 -37.74 -71.30 37.48
N GLU A 62 -36.80 -71.89 38.21
CA GLU A 62 -35.55 -71.21 38.62
C GLU A 62 -34.63 -71.01 37.42
N VAL A 63 -34.49 -72.06 36.59
CA VAL A 63 -33.68 -72.01 35.36
C VAL A 63 -34.31 -71.06 34.34
N GLU A 64 -35.64 -71.09 34.21
CA GLU A 64 -36.37 -70.18 33.32
C GLU A 64 -36.19 -68.70 33.71
N GLN A 65 -36.38 -68.37 34.99
CA GLN A 65 -36.21 -67.00 35.49
C GLN A 65 -34.78 -66.50 35.34
N ARG A 66 -33.79 -67.37 35.60
CA ARG A 66 -32.37 -67.05 35.43
C ARG A 66 -32.03 -66.78 33.97
N GLY A 67 -32.52 -67.61 33.06
CA GLY A 67 -32.32 -67.42 31.63
C GLY A 67 -32.92 -66.11 31.13
N ALA A 68 -34.15 -65.80 31.54
CA ALA A 68 -34.81 -64.54 31.23
C ALA A 68 -34.07 -63.32 31.80
N ALA A 69 -33.51 -63.41 33.00
CA ALA A 69 -32.71 -62.33 33.60
C ALA A 69 -31.39 -62.10 32.86
N LEU A 70 -30.68 -63.17 32.48
CA LEU A 70 -29.44 -63.10 31.70
C LEU A 70 -29.68 -62.47 30.32
N THR A 71 -30.68 -62.94 29.57
CA THR A 71 -31.01 -62.37 28.26
C THR A 71 -31.35 -60.88 28.35
N LYS A 72 -32.20 -60.47 29.31
CA LYS A 72 -32.55 -59.05 29.50
C LYS A 72 -31.33 -58.19 29.83
N ARG A 73 -30.44 -58.67 30.69
CA ARG A 73 -29.21 -57.96 31.06
C ARG A 73 -28.29 -57.80 29.86
N SER A 74 -28.06 -58.88 29.10
CA SER A 74 -27.19 -58.82 27.92
C SER A 74 -27.74 -57.91 26.84
N ASP A 75 -29.05 -57.93 26.58
CA ASP A 75 -29.69 -57.04 25.61
C ASP A 75 -29.57 -55.56 26.04
N ALA A 76 -29.72 -55.28 27.34
CA ALA A 76 -29.53 -53.92 27.88
C ALA A 76 -28.07 -53.44 27.71
N LEU A 77 -27.08 -54.31 27.97
CA LEU A 77 -25.66 -53.99 27.80
C LEU A 77 -25.28 -53.78 26.32
N LEU A 78 -25.81 -54.61 25.41
CA LEU A 78 -25.60 -54.41 23.97
C LEU A 78 -26.16 -53.07 23.50
N ARG A 79 -27.36 -52.70 23.97
CA ARG A 79 -27.99 -51.43 23.61
C ARG A 79 -27.23 -50.23 24.20
N ALA A 80 -26.73 -50.33 25.42
CA ALA A 80 -25.89 -49.29 26.02
C ALA A 80 -24.60 -49.09 25.21
N ALA A 81 -23.91 -50.17 24.84
CA ALA A 81 -22.70 -50.11 24.03
C ALA A 81 -22.94 -49.49 22.63
N GLU A 82 -24.09 -49.78 22.01
CA GLU A 82 -24.48 -49.16 20.73
C GLU A 82 -24.71 -47.66 20.87
N LEU A 83 -25.42 -47.24 21.92
CA LEU A 83 -25.67 -45.83 22.21
C LEU A 83 -24.38 -45.06 22.53
N ASP A 84 -23.48 -45.65 23.32
CA ASP A 84 -22.18 -45.05 23.63
C ASP A 84 -21.30 -44.92 22.39
N ALA A 85 -21.32 -45.91 21.50
CA ALA A 85 -20.62 -45.85 20.23
C ALA A 85 -21.20 -44.76 19.31
N GLU A 86 -22.53 -44.61 19.26
CA GLU A 86 -23.19 -43.54 18.50
C GLU A 86 -22.88 -42.15 19.09
N ALA A 87 -22.92 -42.02 20.42
CA ALA A 87 -22.58 -40.78 21.13
C ALA A 87 -21.14 -40.38 20.84
N SER A 88 -20.19 -41.32 20.97
CA SER A 88 -18.77 -41.07 20.71
C SER A 88 -18.51 -40.63 19.26
N ARG A 89 -19.26 -41.19 18.29
CA ARG A 89 -19.17 -40.76 16.87
C ARG A 89 -19.70 -39.34 16.69
N LYS A 90 -20.85 -39.01 17.28
CA LYS A 90 -21.42 -37.67 17.19
C LYS A 90 -20.55 -36.62 17.85
N GLU A 91 -19.94 -36.94 18.99
CA GLU A 91 -18.97 -36.07 19.65
C GLU A 91 -17.75 -35.84 18.76
N ALA A 92 -17.17 -36.89 18.19
CA ALA A 92 -16.03 -36.77 17.29
C ALA A 92 -16.34 -35.96 16.02
N GLU A 93 -17.53 -36.15 15.44
CA GLU A 93 -18.00 -35.37 14.28
C GLU A 93 -18.19 -33.89 14.63
N ALA A 94 -18.83 -33.60 15.78
CA ALA A 94 -19.05 -32.24 16.25
C ALA A 94 -17.75 -31.51 16.58
N ASP A 95 -16.79 -32.20 17.23
CA ASP A 95 -15.47 -31.64 17.53
C ASP A 95 -14.68 -31.33 16.25
N ALA A 96 -14.73 -32.22 15.26
CA ALA A 96 -14.11 -32.00 13.96
C ALA A 96 -14.74 -30.82 13.20
N GLU A 97 -16.06 -30.68 13.24
CA GLU A 97 -16.78 -29.54 12.64
C GLU A 97 -16.41 -28.23 13.34
N LEU A 98 -16.40 -28.22 14.67
CA LEU A 98 -16.03 -27.06 15.48
C LEU A 98 -14.57 -26.64 15.21
N GLU A 99 -13.64 -27.59 15.10
CA GLU A 99 -12.25 -27.30 14.78
C GLU A 99 -12.12 -26.71 13.36
N ALA A 100 -12.81 -27.29 12.38
CA ALA A 100 -12.82 -26.77 11.02
C ALA A 100 -13.41 -25.35 10.93
N GLU A 101 -14.49 -25.06 11.68
CA GLU A 101 -15.07 -23.73 11.74
C GLU A 101 -14.13 -22.72 12.40
N ARG A 102 -13.47 -23.10 13.49
CA ARG A 102 -12.44 -22.26 14.15
C ARG A 102 -11.27 -21.97 13.23
N GLN A 103 -10.77 -22.96 12.50
CA GLN A 103 -9.70 -22.76 11.52
C GLN A 103 -10.12 -21.79 10.43
N ARG A 104 -11.31 -21.97 9.84
CA ARG A 104 -11.86 -21.04 8.83
C ARG A 104 -12.03 -19.63 9.38
N ALA A 105 -12.54 -19.48 10.61
CA ALA A 105 -12.71 -18.18 11.24
C ALA A 105 -11.35 -17.49 11.46
N ASN A 106 -10.34 -18.24 11.91
CA ASN A 106 -8.97 -17.72 12.08
C ASN A 106 -8.36 -17.31 10.73
N GLU A 107 -8.47 -18.14 9.70
CA GLU A 107 -7.99 -17.83 8.35
C GLU A 107 -8.66 -16.56 7.79
N GLN A 108 -9.97 -16.43 7.96
CA GLN A 108 -10.71 -15.23 7.55
C GLN A 108 -10.26 -13.99 8.32
N GLN A 109 -10.03 -14.11 9.63
CA GLN A 109 -9.51 -13.00 10.44
C GLN A 109 -8.12 -12.59 9.99
N VAL A 110 -7.21 -13.53 9.76
CA VAL A 110 -5.85 -13.25 9.26
C VAL A 110 -5.91 -12.58 7.88
N ALA A 111 -6.68 -13.14 6.95
CA ALA A 111 -6.86 -12.57 5.61
C ALA A 111 -7.45 -11.15 5.66
N ALA A 112 -8.43 -10.90 6.54
CA ALA A 112 -9.02 -9.57 6.72
C ALA A 112 -8.00 -8.58 7.32
N GLN A 113 -7.17 -9.02 8.28
CA GLN A 113 -6.10 -8.20 8.84
C GLN A 113 -5.04 -7.87 7.79
N GLU A 114 -4.60 -8.84 6.99
CA GLU A 114 -3.67 -8.61 5.89
C GLU A 114 -4.23 -7.66 4.84
N ALA A 115 -5.49 -7.84 4.44
CA ALA A 115 -6.16 -6.97 3.49
C ALA A 115 -6.20 -5.51 4.00
N LYS A 116 -6.56 -5.33 5.27
CA LYS A 116 -6.57 -4.02 5.93
C LYS A 116 -5.18 -3.40 6.00
N GLN A 117 -4.15 -4.17 6.32
CA GLN A 117 -2.76 -3.69 6.33
C GLN A 117 -2.33 -3.23 4.94
N ARG A 118 -2.59 -4.03 3.90
CA ARG A 118 -2.29 -3.69 2.50
C ARG A 118 -3.02 -2.42 2.07
N GLU A 119 -4.28 -2.25 2.46
CA GLU A 119 -5.05 -1.05 2.15
C GLU A 119 -4.46 0.19 2.82
N VAL A 120 -4.07 0.09 4.09
CA VAL A 120 -3.40 1.19 4.83
C VAL A 120 -2.06 1.55 4.18
N GLU A 121 -1.25 0.55 3.79
CA GLU A 121 0.02 0.79 3.10
C GLU A 121 -0.19 1.46 1.73
N GLN A 122 -1.17 1.00 0.95
CA GLN A 122 -1.51 1.63 -0.33
C GLN A 122 -2.01 3.06 -0.15
N ALA A 123 -2.84 3.32 0.87
CA ALA A 123 -3.31 4.65 1.19
C ALA A 123 -2.14 5.59 1.56
N ARG A 124 -1.18 5.12 2.37
CA ARG A 124 0.04 5.87 2.72
C ARG A 124 0.89 6.17 1.48
N LYS A 125 1.14 5.17 0.62
CA LYS A 125 1.89 5.38 -0.64
C LYS A 125 1.23 6.43 -1.53
N ARG A 126 -0.09 6.36 -1.71
CA ARG A 126 -0.85 7.34 -2.48
C ARG A 126 -0.78 8.74 -1.85
N GLU A 127 -0.82 8.83 -0.53
CA GLU A 127 -0.70 10.12 0.18
C GLU A 127 0.71 10.72 0.01
N GLU A 128 1.76 9.90 0.12
CA GLU A 128 3.14 10.32 -0.13
C GLU A 128 3.37 10.76 -1.57
N GLU A 129 2.85 10.02 -2.55
CA GLU A 129 2.89 10.40 -3.97
C GLU A 129 2.21 11.74 -4.19
N ARG A 130 1.00 11.94 -3.64
CA ARG A 130 0.30 13.23 -3.73
C ARG A 130 1.09 14.37 -3.11
N LYS A 131 1.71 14.15 -1.94
CA LYS A 131 2.58 15.16 -1.31
C LYS A 131 3.78 15.51 -2.18
N ARG A 132 4.43 14.51 -2.78
CA ARG A 132 5.57 14.71 -3.70
C ARG A 132 5.14 15.47 -4.95
N THR A 133 4.04 15.09 -5.59
CA THR A 133 3.50 15.80 -6.76
C THR A 133 3.13 17.23 -6.42
N ALA A 134 2.41 17.46 -5.30
CA ALA A 134 2.06 18.80 -4.86
C ALA A 134 3.30 19.67 -4.57
N ALA A 135 4.34 19.09 -3.96
CA ALA A 135 5.61 19.80 -3.73
C ALA A 135 6.32 20.15 -5.04
N GLN A 136 6.36 19.22 -6.00
CA GLN A 136 6.95 19.45 -7.33
C GLN A 136 6.17 20.52 -8.11
N GLU A 137 4.83 20.47 -8.11
CA GLU A 137 3.99 21.48 -8.75
C GLU A 137 4.16 22.86 -8.10
N ALA A 138 4.23 22.92 -6.76
CA ALA A 138 4.48 24.17 -6.05
C ALA A 138 5.84 24.77 -6.41
N GLU A 139 6.88 23.94 -6.53
CA GLU A 139 8.22 24.36 -6.92
C GLU A 139 8.25 24.85 -8.38
N GLN A 140 7.62 24.12 -9.31
CA GLN A 140 7.49 24.55 -10.70
C GLN A 140 6.76 25.89 -10.81
N ARG A 141 5.68 26.09 -10.04
CA ARG A 141 4.95 27.37 -10.01
C ARG A 141 5.80 28.50 -9.45
N LYS A 142 6.59 28.26 -8.39
CA LYS A 142 7.55 29.25 -7.87
C LYS A 142 8.59 29.62 -8.91
N GLN A 143 9.18 28.64 -9.59
CA GLN A 143 10.17 28.90 -10.65
C GLN A 143 9.57 29.64 -11.84
N ALA A 144 8.35 29.28 -12.27
CA ALA A 144 7.65 29.99 -13.33
C ALA A 144 7.35 31.45 -12.94
N ALA A 145 6.87 31.68 -11.71
CA ALA A 145 6.61 33.02 -11.18
C ALA A 145 7.90 33.85 -11.08
N ALA A 146 9.01 33.24 -10.64
CA ALA A 146 10.32 33.89 -10.59
C ALA A 146 10.78 34.33 -11.99
N LYS A 147 10.71 33.44 -12.98
CA LYS A 147 11.03 33.78 -14.38
C LYS A 147 10.19 34.92 -14.92
N GLN A 148 8.87 34.89 -14.67
CA GLN A 148 7.98 35.97 -15.10
C GLN A 148 8.32 37.30 -14.41
N ALA A 149 8.67 37.27 -13.13
CA ALA A 149 9.10 38.46 -12.40
C ALA A 149 10.41 39.03 -12.97
N ASP A 150 11.39 38.17 -13.26
CA ASP A 150 12.67 38.55 -13.85
C ASP A 150 12.49 39.14 -15.26
N GLU A 151 11.64 38.53 -16.09
CA GLU A 151 11.29 39.04 -17.43
C GLU A 151 10.63 40.42 -17.34
N GLN A 152 9.67 40.60 -16.42
CA GLN A 152 9.03 41.89 -16.20
C GLN A 152 10.02 42.94 -15.69
N ALA A 153 10.92 42.57 -14.78
CA ALA A 153 11.97 43.46 -14.29
C ALA A 153 12.93 43.86 -15.42
N ALA A 154 13.33 42.92 -16.27
CA ALA A 154 14.17 43.19 -17.44
C ALA A 154 13.48 44.12 -18.44
N GLN A 155 12.20 43.89 -18.75
CA GLN A 155 11.42 44.78 -19.62
C GLN A 155 11.31 46.20 -19.05
N ARG A 156 11.05 46.34 -17.75
CA ARG A 156 11.00 47.65 -17.09
C ARG A 156 12.35 48.36 -17.13
N LYS A 157 13.45 47.63 -16.92
CA LYS A 157 14.80 48.18 -17.03
C LYS A 157 15.08 48.66 -18.45
N GLN A 158 14.77 47.87 -19.47
CA GLN A 158 14.93 48.26 -20.87
C GLN A 158 14.09 49.49 -21.22
N ALA A 159 12.83 49.54 -20.77
CA ALA A 159 11.96 50.70 -20.98
C ALA A 159 12.51 51.97 -20.31
N ALA A 160 13.02 51.86 -19.09
CA ALA A 160 13.64 52.97 -18.37
C ALA A 160 14.94 53.45 -19.06
N GLU A 161 15.79 52.53 -19.53
CA GLU A 161 17.00 52.87 -20.27
C GLU A 161 16.68 53.53 -21.61
N ALA A 162 15.66 53.03 -22.34
CA ALA A 162 15.19 53.64 -23.58
C ALA A 162 14.63 55.05 -23.34
N ALA A 163 13.83 55.24 -22.29
CA ALA A 163 13.32 56.55 -21.90
C ALA A 163 14.47 57.52 -21.57
N ALA A 164 15.47 57.08 -20.79
CA ALA A 164 16.63 57.89 -20.45
C ALA A 164 17.48 58.26 -21.68
N ARG A 165 17.62 57.36 -22.65
CA ARG A 165 18.29 57.65 -23.94
C ARG A 165 17.52 58.71 -24.73
N ASN A 166 16.21 58.55 -24.88
CA ASN A 166 15.35 59.51 -25.58
C ASN A 166 15.41 60.90 -24.92
N GLU A 167 15.45 60.97 -23.59
CA GLU A 167 15.57 62.23 -22.87
C GLU A 167 16.95 62.89 -23.06
N ARG A 168 18.03 62.12 -23.03
CA ARG A 168 19.38 62.61 -23.36
C ARG A 168 19.48 63.13 -24.79
N GLU A 169 18.85 62.46 -25.75
CA GLU A 169 18.80 62.92 -27.14
C GLU A 169 18.04 64.24 -27.27
N LYS A 170 16.91 64.38 -26.57
CA LYS A 170 16.15 65.65 -26.52
C LYS A 170 16.97 66.78 -25.88
N ILE A 171 17.66 66.50 -24.77
CA ILE A 171 18.53 67.48 -24.11
C ILE A 171 19.65 67.92 -25.06
N LYS A 172 20.37 66.97 -25.67
CA LYS A 172 21.42 67.29 -26.65
C LYS A 172 20.90 68.12 -27.82
N ALA A 173 19.75 67.76 -28.38
CA ALA A 173 19.14 68.53 -29.47
C ALA A 173 18.74 69.94 -29.02
N ALA A 174 18.27 70.10 -27.77
CA ALA A 174 17.97 71.41 -27.20
C ALA A 174 19.24 72.24 -26.95
N GLU A 175 20.31 71.62 -26.43
CA GLU A 175 21.62 72.25 -26.25
C GLU A 175 22.24 72.69 -27.57
N GLU A 176 22.18 71.86 -28.62
CA GLU A 176 22.67 72.22 -29.95
C GLU A 176 21.89 73.39 -30.55
N LYS A 177 20.56 73.39 -30.42
CA LYS A 177 19.72 74.52 -30.84
C LYS A 177 20.03 75.79 -30.06
N ALA A 178 20.24 75.69 -28.73
CA ALA A 178 20.58 76.83 -27.90
C ALA A 178 22.00 77.36 -28.17
N ALA A 179 22.94 76.50 -28.55
CA ALA A 179 24.31 76.87 -28.90
C ALA A 179 24.47 77.39 -30.34
N ALA A 180 23.49 77.18 -31.22
CA ALA A 180 23.50 77.64 -32.61
C ALA A 180 23.85 79.14 -32.77
N PRO A 181 23.19 80.09 -32.09
CA PRO A 181 23.51 81.51 -32.24
C PRO A 181 24.94 81.85 -31.78
N ALA A 182 25.44 81.20 -30.73
CA ALA A 182 26.82 81.41 -30.27
C ALA A 182 27.84 80.86 -31.28
N LYS A 183 27.56 79.71 -31.90
CA LYS A 183 28.40 79.15 -32.98
C LYS A 183 28.41 80.05 -34.21
N GLU A 184 27.26 80.60 -34.58
CA GLU A 184 27.11 81.53 -35.70
C GLU A 184 27.90 82.83 -35.45
N GLN A 185 27.81 83.40 -34.25
CA GLN A 185 28.62 84.56 -33.85
C GLN A 185 30.12 84.28 -33.90
N LEU A 186 30.56 83.09 -33.47
CA LEU A 186 31.97 82.69 -33.55
C LEU A 186 32.45 82.56 -35.01
N GLN A 187 31.62 81.99 -35.90
CA GLN A 187 31.92 81.92 -37.33
C GLN A 187 32.00 83.32 -37.95
N GLU A 188 31.01 84.18 -37.70
CA GLU A 188 31.01 85.55 -38.22
C GLU A 188 32.23 86.35 -37.73
N ALA A 189 32.63 86.17 -36.47
CA ALA A 189 33.84 86.79 -35.93
C ALA A 189 35.12 86.27 -36.61
N ALA A 190 35.21 84.96 -36.87
CA ALA A 190 36.33 84.36 -37.60
C ALA A 190 36.41 84.86 -39.05
N ASP A 191 35.27 84.98 -39.73
CA ASP A 191 35.20 85.52 -41.10
C ASP A 191 35.66 86.98 -41.14
N LYS A 192 35.19 87.80 -40.19
CA LYS A 192 35.64 89.20 -40.04
C LYS A 192 37.14 89.30 -39.77
N GLN A 193 37.70 88.38 -38.97
CA GLN A 193 39.14 88.32 -38.72
C GLN A 193 39.92 87.97 -39.98
N SER A 194 39.45 87.01 -40.78
CA SER A 194 40.05 86.65 -42.07
C SER A 194 40.00 87.82 -43.04
N GLU A 195 38.86 88.49 -43.17
CA GLU A 195 38.72 89.66 -44.05
C GLU A 195 39.65 90.81 -43.63
N ALA A 196 39.81 91.02 -42.32
CA ALA A 196 40.77 91.99 -41.79
C ALA A 196 42.23 91.61 -42.11
N ALA A 197 42.58 90.32 -42.02
CA ALA A 197 43.90 89.83 -42.40
C ALA A 197 44.17 90.00 -43.91
N ASP A 198 43.19 89.72 -44.77
CA ASP A 198 43.28 89.93 -46.21
C ASP A 198 43.46 91.42 -46.56
N LYS A 199 42.72 92.30 -45.87
CA LYS A 199 42.88 93.75 -46.02
C LYS A 199 44.28 94.22 -45.60
N ARG A 200 44.82 93.71 -44.50
CA ARG A 200 46.21 93.98 -44.08
C ARG A 200 47.21 93.51 -45.14
N ALA A 201 47.12 92.26 -45.58
CA ALA A 201 48.01 91.73 -46.62
C ALA A 201 47.90 92.49 -47.96
N ARG A 202 46.73 93.07 -48.29
CA ARG A 202 46.58 93.98 -49.44
C ARG A 202 47.25 95.33 -49.18
N ALA A 203 47.09 95.90 -47.99
CA ALA A 203 47.73 97.16 -47.62
C ALA A 203 49.27 97.01 -47.63
N ASP A 204 49.80 95.95 -47.01
CA ASP A 204 51.23 95.65 -47.00
C ASP A 204 51.77 95.51 -48.44
N ARG A 205 51.05 94.84 -49.35
CA ARG A 205 51.43 94.78 -50.77
C ARG A 205 51.41 96.13 -51.48
N VAL A 206 50.46 97.01 -51.15
CA VAL A 206 50.40 98.36 -51.73
C VAL A 206 51.56 99.21 -51.20
N GLU A 207 51.91 99.06 -49.92
CA GLU A 207 53.07 99.69 -49.31
C GLU A 207 54.37 99.19 -49.96
N ASP A 208 54.55 97.88 -50.11
CA ASP A 208 55.68 97.28 -50.82
C ASP A 208 55.79 97.79 -52.27
N LEU A 209 54.66 97.89 -52.99
CA LEU A 209 54.63 98.43 -54.35
C LEU A 209 55.02 99.92 -54.38
N ALA A 210 54.52 100.71 -53.44
CA ALA A 210 54.85 102.13 -53.32
C ALA A 210 56.32 102.35 -52.94
N GLU A 211 56.87 101.54 -52.03
CA GLU A 211 58.30 101.53 -51.70
C GLU A 211 59.14 101.11 -52.91
N SER A 212 58.71 100.09 -53.67
CA SER A 212 59.37 99.69 -54.91
C SER A 212 59.33 100.78 -55.98
N GLU A 213 58.22 101.51 -56.11
CA GLU A 213 58.07 102.61 -57.05
C GLU A 213 58.92 103.81 -56.62
N ALA A 214 59.00 104.09 -55.31
CA ALA A 214 59.88 105.12 -54.76
C ALA A 214 61.37 104.77 -54.95
N ALA A 215 61.74 103.49 -54.79
CA ALA A 215 63.07 103.00 -55.07
C ALA A 215 63.40 103.07 -56.57
N ASN A 216 62.46 102.71 -57.45
CA ASN A 216 62.60 102.86 -58.90
C ASN A 216 62.72 104.34 -59.32
N ARG A 217 61.92 105.25 -58.76
CA ARG A 217 62.07 106.70 -58.99
C ARG A 217 63.42 107.25 -58.47
N LYS A 218 63.97 106.68 -57.40
CA LYS A 218 65.34 107.02 -56.93
C LYS A 218 66.41 106.48 -57.87
N ASN A 219 66.24 105.27 -58.41
CA ASN A 219 67.15 104.67 -59.39
C ASN A 219 67.08 105.37 -60.76
N GLU A 220 65.90 105.79 -61.24
CA GLU A 220 65.76 106.61 -62.45
C GLU A 220 66.39 108.00 -62.28
N LYS A 221 66.30 108.60 -61.09
CA LYS A 221 67.03 109.84 -60.75
C LYS A 221 68.54 109.65 -60.61
N ALA A 222 69.01 108.43 -60.33
CA ALA A 222 70.44 108.09 -60.28
C ALA A 222 71.01 107.65 -61.64
N ALA A 223 70.18 107.22 -62.58
CA ALA A 223 70.57 106.87 -63.96
C ALA A 223 70.44 108.05 -64.95
N GLY A 224 69.92 109.19 -64.50
CA GLY A 224 69.76 110.44 -65.26
C GLY A 224 70.79 111.53 -64.92
N SER A 225 71.95 111.19 -64.37
CA SER A 225 73.09 112.10 -64.16
C SER A 225 74.40 111.43 -64.55
#